data_AF-A0A4Y2LJE0-F1
#
_entry.id   AF-A0A4Y2LJE0-F1
#
_cell.length_a   1.000
_cell.length_b   1.000
_cell.length_c   1.000
_cell.angle_alpha   90.00
_cell.angle_beta   90.00
_cell.angle_gamma   90.00
#
_symmetry.space_group_name_H-M   'P 1'
#
loop_
_entity.id
_entity.type
_entity.pdbx_description
1 polymer ?
#
loop_
_entity_poly.entity_id
_entity_poly.type
_entity_poly.pdbx_seq_one_letter_code
_entity_poly.pdbx_strand_id
1 'polypeptide(L)'
;MLLLLSHGQATIEKGFSINKKLEVENMKELSYVSQRLVCDNINSTGDSIYNIKITNIMCIYVSNARQKYVKYLEDQKLLSSQNKKRRLTSDEIQELKNKKRCLEKEIKALIRSADEFAEKAEENNDVTSICKSNSVGRSAKAKEENLLEITNAIEDLEKKIG
;
A
#
# COMPACT_ATOMS: atom_id res chain seq x y z
N MET A 1 19.85 21.92 -53.63
CA MET A 1 20.56 22.55 -52.50
C MET A 1 19.76 22.21 -51.24
N LEU A 2 20.29 21.30 -50.41
CA LEU A 2 19.60 20.72 -49.25
C LEU A 2 20.05 21.48 -47.99
N LEU A 3 19.15 22.24 -47.36
CA LEU A 3 19.43 22.98 -46.13
C LEU A 3 19.24 22.06 -44.92
N LEU A 4 20.33 21.46 -44.45
CA LEU A 4 20.40 20.76 -43.16
C LEU A 4 20.59 21.80 -42.05
N LEU A 5 19.51 22.12 -41.34
CA LEU A 5 19.57 22.87 -40.09
C LEU A 5 20.01 21.92 -38.97
N SER A 6 21.31 21.86 -38.71
CA SER A 6 21.84 21.34 -37.45
C SER A 6 21.62 22.39 -36.36
N HIS A 7 20.47 22.36 -35.69
CA HIS A 7 20.30 23.07 -34.44
C HIS A 7 20.20 22.04 -33.31
N GLY A 8 21.25 22.01 -32.50
CA GLY A 8 21.39 21.09 -31.39
C GLY A 8 20.37 21.30 -30.29
N GLN A 9 20.49 20.40 -29.30
CA GLN A 9 19.68 20.22 -28.09
C GLN A 9 18.53 19.21 -28.23
N ALA A 10 18.86 18.00 -28.69
CA ALA A 10 18.11 16.81 -28.28
C ALA A 10 18.45 16.50 -26.81
N THR A 11 17.87 17.30 -25.92
CA THR A 11 17.77 17.03 -24.48
C THR A 11 16.77 15.90 -24.27
N ILE A 12 17.10 14.70 -24.74
CA ILE A 12 16.25 13.50 -24.66
C ILE A 12 16.97 12.40 -23.86
N GLU A 13 17.78 12.79 -22.87
CA GLU A 13 18.39 11.84 -21.91
C GLU A 13 18.33 12.36 -20.47
N LYS A 14 17.21 12.98 -20.09
CA LYS A 14 16.84 13.08 -18.67
C LYS A 14 15.56 12.29 -18.46
N GLY A 15 15.73 10.99 -18.21
CA GLY A 15 14.68 10.17 -17.63
C GLY A 15 14.08 10.88 -16.42
N PHE A 16 12.76 10.84 -16.32
CA PHE A 16 11.85 11.34 -15.28
C PHE A 16 12.49 11.77 -13.94
N SER A 17 13.33 12.81 -13.94
CA SER A 17 13.86 13.41 -12.72
C SER A 17 13.07 14.68 -12.51
N ILE A 18 12.29 14.71 -11.43
CA ILE A 18 11.59 15.90 -10.93
C ILE A 18 12.58 17.08 -10.97
N ASN A 19 12.38 17.99 -11.91
CA ASN A 19 13.32 19.07 -12.16
C ASN A 19 13.10 20.16 -11.11
N LYS A 20 13.97 20.19 -10.08
CA LYS A 20 13.86 21.10 -8.91
C LYS A 20 13.88 22.60 -9.26
N LYS A 21 14.12 22.96 -10.53
CA LYS A 21 14.21 24.34 -11.04
C LYS A 21 12.98 24.81 -11.83
N LEU A 22 12.00 23.95 -12.09
CA LEU A 22 10.74 24.31 -12.75
C LEU A 22 9.60 24.17 -11.72
N GLU A 23 9.17 25.27 -11.11
CA GLU A 23 8.01 25.28 -10.21
C GLU A 23 6.73 24.81 -10.90
N VAL A 24 6.64 25.02 -12.23
CA VAL A 24 5.50 24.62 -13.04
C VAL A 24 5.34 23.10 -13.03
N GLU A 25 6.40 22.31 -13.18
CA GLU A 25 6.28 20.83 -13.30
C GLU A 25 5.91 20.10 -12.01
N ASN A 26 5.88 20.76 -10.84
CA ASN A 26 5.68 20.09 -9.55
C ASN A 26 4.37 20.48 -8.83
N MET A 27 3.45 21.17 -9.53
CA MET A 27 2.11 21.43 -9.00
C MET A 27 1.25 20.17 -9.00
N LYS A 28 0.44 20.00 -7.95
CA LYS A 28 -0.54 18.91 -7.89
C LYS A 28 -1.65 19.16 -8.92
N GLU A 29 -2.25 18.09 -9.46
CA GLU A 29 -3.36 18.15 -10.41
C GLU A 29 -4.47 19.13 -9.99
N LEU A 30 -4.85 19.11 -8.70
CA LEU A 30 -5.85 20.03 -8.15
C LEU A 30 -5.50 21.52 -8.34
N SER A 31 -4.21 21.87 -8.28
CA SER A 31 -3.75 23.24 -8.52
C SER A 31 -3.90 23.63 -9.99
N TYR A 32 -3.62 22.71 -10.92
CA TYR A 32 -3.85 22.93 -12.34
C TYR A 32 -5.32 23.09 -12.69
N VAL A 33 -6.18 22.21 -12.17
CA VAL A 33 -7.63 22.30 -12.35
C VAL A 33 -8.15 23.64 -11.81
N SER A 34 -7.67 24.06 -10.64
CA SER A 34 -8.07 25.35 -10.04
C SER A 34 -7.63 26.55 -10.87
N GLN A 35 -6.39 26.56 -11.37
CA GLN A 35 -5.91 27.64 -12.25
C GLN A 35 -6.68 27.67 -13.56
N ARG A 36 -6.96 26.50 -14.14
CA ARG A 36 -7.72 26.40 -15.39
C ARG A 36 -9.14 26.93 -15.21
N LEU A 37 -9.82 26.57 -14.13
CA LEU A 37 -11.14 27.12 -13.78
C LEU A 37 -11.11 28.64 -13.69
N VAL A 38 -10.09 29.23 -13.07
CA VAL A 38 -9.95 30.69 -13.00
C VAL A 38 -9.80 31.30 -14.38
N CYS A 39 -8.90 30.77 -15.22
CA CYS A 39 -8.71 31.25 -16.58
C CYS A 39 -9.97 31.11 -17.44
N ASP A 40 -10.65 29.97 -17.37
CA ASP A 40 -11.88 29.72 -18.13
C ASP A 40 -13.00 30.67 -17.71
N ASN A 41 -13.15 30.95 -16.41
CA ASN A 41 -14.12 31.95 -15.92
C ASN A 41 -13.79 33.37 -16.41
N ILE A 42 -12.52 33.76 -16.40
CA ILE A 42 -12.10 35.07 -16.93
C ILE A 42 -12.43 35.16 -18.42
N ASN A 43 -12.07 34.13 -19.19
CA ASN A 43 -12.31 34.08 -20.64
C ASN A 43 -13.81 34.04 -20.98
N SER A 44 -14.64 33.34 -20.20
CA SER A 44 -16.09 33.24 -20.44
C SER A 44 -16.85 34.53 -20.15
N THR A 45 -16.34 35.37 -19.26
CA THR A 45 -16.98 36.65 -18.91
C THR A 45 -16.87 37.65 -20.06
N GLY A 46 -16.00 37.42 -21.05
CA GLY A 46 -15.82 38.28 -22.23
C GLY A 46 -15.16 39.63 -21.93
N ASP A 47 -15.02 39.96 -20.65
CA ASP A 47 -14.38 41.18 -20.14
C ASP A 47 -12.86 41.01 -20.03
N SER A 48 -12.13 42.08 -20.34
CA SER A 48 -10.71 42.17 -19.99
C SER A 48 -10.53 42.03 -18.49
N ILE A 49 -9.39 41.49 -18.03
CA ILE A 49 -9.07 41.33 -16.60
C ILE A 49 -9.29 42.64 -15.82
N TYR A 50 -9.06 43.79 -16.46
CA TYR A 50 -9.24 45.12 -15.88
C TYR A 50 -10.71 45.51 -15.61
N ASN A 51 -11.69 44.86 -16.24
CA ASN A 51 -13.12 45.13 -16.07
C ASN A 51 -13.78 44.31 -14.95
N ILE A 52 -13.08 43.31 -14.40
CA ILE A 52 -13.65 42.44 -13.37
C ILE A 52 -13.76 43.22 -12.04
N LYS A 53 -15.01 43.52 -11.63
CA LYS A 53 -15.28 44.19 -10.36
C LYS A 53 -14.99 43.26 -9.18
N ILE A 54 -14.06 43.67 -8.32
CA ILE A 54 -13.76 42.94 -7.07
C ILE A 54 -14.96 43.07 -6.14
N THR A 55 -15.63 41.95 -5.89
CA THR A 55 -16.79 41.88 -4.99
C THR A 55 -16.35 41.54 -3.57
N ASN A 56 -17.09 42.01 -2.55
CA ASN A 56 -16.80 41.70 -1.15
C ASN A 56 -16.70 40.19 -0.85
N ILE A 57 -17.49 39.38 -1.57
CA ILE A 57 -17.44 37.92 -1.50
C ILE A 57 -16.02 37.40 -1.85
N MET A 58 -15.39 37.94 -2.90
CA MET A 58 -14.03 37.54 -3.30
C MET A 58 -13.02 37.85 -2.19
N CYS A 59 -13.14 39.02 -1.55
CA CYS A 59 -12.28 39.41 -0.42
C CYS A 59 -12.43 38.45 0.77
N ILE A 60 -13.66 38.00 1.07
CA ILE A 60 -13.92 37.00 2.11
C ILE A 60 -13.29 35.65 1.74
N TYR A 61 -13.41 35.21 0.48
CA TYR A 61 -12.79 33.96 0.02
C TYR A 61 -11.27 34.00 0.13
N VAL A 62 -10.63 35.10 -0.29
CA VAL A 62 -9.18 35.28 -0.20
C VAL A 62 -8.73 35.28 1.26
N SER A 63 -9.43 36.00 2.13
CA SER A 63 -9.16 36.04 3.57
C SER A 63 -9.20 34.65 4.21
N ASN A 64 -10.13 33.80 3.79
CA ASN A 64 -10.29 32.43 4.29
C ASN A 64 -9.39 31.39 3.59
N ALA A 65 -8.76 31.74 2.46
CA ALA A 65 -7.99 30.80 1.64
C ALA A 65 -6.84 30.17 2.43
N ARG A 66 -6.15 30.97 3.27
CA ARG A 66 -5.06 30.48 4.11
C ARG A 66 -5.54 29.43 5.11
N GLN A 67 -6.67 29.65 5.78
CA GLN A 67 -7.22 28.68 6.74
C GLN A 67 -7.61 27.37 6.05
N LYS A 68 -8.26 27.45 4.88
CA LYS A 68 -8.60 26.26 4.08
C LYS A 68 -7.36 25.47 3.67
N TYR A 69 -6.28 26.16 3.28
CA TYR A 69 -5.01 25.51 2.93
C TYR A 69 -4.38 24.81 4.14
N VAL A 70 -4.36 25.45 5.31
CA VAL A 70 -3.85 24.83 6.55
C VAL A 70 -4.64 23.57 6.89
N LYS A 71 -5.98 23.64 6.84
CA LYS A 71 -6.84 22.47 7.07
C LYS A 71 -6.54 21.34 6.08
N TYR A 72 -6.40 21.64 4.80
CA TYR A 72 -6.01 20.65 3.78
C TYR A 72 -4.66 19.97 4.10
N LEU A 73 -3.68 20.72 4.60
CA LEU A 73 -2.39 20.15 5.00
C LEU A 73 -2.51 19.23 6.22
N GLU A 74 -3.37 19.57 7.18
CA GLU A 74 -3.66 18.71 8.34
C GLU A 74 -4.36 17.42 7.91
N ASP A 75 -5.36 17.51 7.03
CA ASP A 75 -6.06 16.35 6.46
C ASP A 75 -5.10 15.45 5.68
N GLN A 76 -4.19 16.02 4.87
CA GLN A 76 -3.14 15.28 4.18
C GLN A 76 -2.22 14.53 5.14
N LYS A 77 -1.82 15.16 6.25
CA LYS A 77 -0.99 14.50 7.27
C LYS A 77 -1.75 13.35 7.92
N LEU A 78 -3.01 13.55 8.30
CA LEU A 78 -3.84 12.50 8.89
C LEU A 78 -3.98 11.31 7.94
N LEU A 79 -4.34 11.55 6.68
CA LEU A 79 -4.43 10.51 5.65
C LEU A 79 -3.11 9.76 5.45
N SER A 80 -1.98 10.47 5.40
CA SER A 80 -0.67 9.82 5.27
C SER A 80 -0.34 8.93 6.47
N SER A 81 -0.68 9.37 7.69
CA SER A 81 -0.47 8.61 8.91
C SER A 81 -1.37 7.37 8.99
N GLN A 82 -2.64 7.51 8.61
CA GLN A 82 -3.59 6.40 8.54
C GLN A 82 -3.19 5.38 7.48
N ASN A 83 -2.77 5.84 6.29
CA ASN A 83 -2.27 4.97 5.24
C ASN A 83 -1.00 4.23 5.67
N LYS A 84 -0.10 4.89 6.41
CA LYS A 84 1.08 4.22 6.97
C LYS A 84 0.69 3.13 7.97
N LYS A 85 -0.26 3.41 8.88
CA LYS A 85 -0.78 2.41 9.84
C LYS A 85 -1.43 1.23 9.12
N ARG A 86 -2.31 1.49 8.13
CA ARG A 86 -2.94 0.44 7.32
C ARG A 86 -1.93 -0.42 6.57
N ARG A 87 -0.88 0.18 6.00
CA ARG A 87 0.21 -0.56 5.35
C ARG A 87 0.93 -1.48 6.34
N LEU A 88 1.33 -0.97 7.51
CA LEU A 88 2.00 -1.78 8.54
C LEU A 88 1.14 -2.97 8.98
N THR A 89 -0.16 -2.77 9.22
CA THR A 89 -1.07 -3.87 9.58
C THR A 89 -1.25 -4.86 8.43
N SER A 90 -1.29 -4.39 7.19
CA SER A 90 -1.35 -5.26 6.00
C SER A 90 -0.08 -6.10 5.85
N ASP A 91 1.10 -5.51 6.10
CA ASP A 91 2.38 -6.20 6.05
C ASP A 91 2.45 -7.28 7.16
N GLU A 92 1.99 -6.95 8.38
CA GLU A 92 1.90 -7.89 9.50
C GLU A 92 0.97 -9.09 9.19
N ILE A 93 -0.20 -8.84 8.60
CA ILE A 93 -1.10 -9.91 8.14
C ILE A 93 -0.41 -10.79 7.11
N GLN A 94 0.33 -10.21 6.16
CA GLN A 94 1.03 -10.96 5.14
C GLN A 94 2.13 -11.85 5.73
N GLU A 95 2.87 -11.34 6.72
CA GLU A 95 3.86 -12.15 7.46
C GLU A 95 3.21 -13.32 8.20
N LEU A 96 2.10 -13.09 8.89
CA LEU A 96 1.36 -14.15 9.58
C LEU A 96 0.80 -15.19 8.60
N LYS A 97 0.27 -14.77 7.45
CA LYS A 97 -0.18 -15.69 6.39
C LYS A 97 0.96 -16.56 5.86
N ASN A 98 2.15 -15.99 5.69
CA ASN A 98 3.34 -16.75 5.29
C ASN A 98 3.75 -17.77 6.36
N LYS A 99 3.77 -17.36 7.64
CA LYS A 99 4.05 -18.27 8.77
C LYS A 99 3.05 -19.42 8.86
N LYS A 100 1.75 -19.12 8.73
CA LYS A 100 0.67 -20.13 8.67
C LYS A 100 0.93 -21.15 7.57
N ARG A 101 1.22 -20.70 6.35
CA ARG A 101 1.50 -21.58 5.21
C ARG A 101 2.72 -22.49 5.44
N CYS A 102 3.77 -21.97 6.10
CA CYS A 102 4.93 -22.78 6.44
C CYS A 102 4.60 -23.86 7.49
N LEU A 103 3.87 -23.49 8.55
CA LEU A 103 3.44 -24.44 9.58
C LEU A 103 2.50 -25.51 9.02
N GLU A 104 1.56 -25.16 8.13
CA GLU A 104 0.69 -26.13 7.45
C GLU A 104 1.48 -27.19 6.68
N LYS A 105 2.55 -26.79 5.98
CA LYS A 105 3.43 -27.73 5.26
C LYS A 105 4.18 -28.64 6.23
N GLU A 106 4.66 -28.07 7.34
CA GLU A 106 5.40 -28.82 8.34
C GLU A 106 4.52 -29.85 9.05
N ILE A 107 3.30 -29.47 9.45
CA ILE A 107 2.30 -30.38 10.03
C ILE A 107 2.00 -31.52 9.06
N LYS A 108 1.76 -31.22 7.78
CA LYS A 108 1.52 -32.25 6.75
C LYS A 108 2.71 -33.20 6.60
N ALA A 109 3.94 -32.71 6.70
CA ALA A 109 5.14 -33.54 6.64
C ALA A 109 5.27 -34.44 7.89
N LEU A 110 4.99 -33.90 9.08
CA LEU A 110 4.99 -34.67 10.33
C LEU A 110 3.92 -35.76 10.33
N ILE A 111 2.70 -35.46 9.88
CA ILE A 111 1.63 -36.46 9.78
C ILE A 111 2.06 -37.60 8.84
N ARG A 112 2.56 -37.28 7.64
CA ARG A 112 3.06 -38.31 6.71
C ARG A 112 4.17 -39.17 7.33
N SER A 113 5.12 -38.54 8.03
CA SER A 113 6.17 -39.28 8.71
C SER A 113 5.63 -40.18 9.83
N ALA A 114 4.59 -39.73 10.56
CA ALA A 114 3.94 -40.55 11.57
C ALA A 114 3.22 -41.75 10.94
N ASP A 115 2.56 -41.56 9.80
CA ASP A 115 1.89 -42.62 9.04
C ASP A 115 2.92 -43.65 8.51
N GLU A 116 4.04 -43.20 7.95
CA GLU A 116 5.13 -44.07 7.50
C GLU A 116 5.73 -44.91 8.65
N PHE A 117 5.85 -44.33 9.84
CA PHE A 117 6.31 -45.07 11.02
C PHE A 117 5.26 -46.05 11.53
N ALA A 118 3.97 -45.76 11.37
CA ALA A 118 2.89 -46.68 11.72
C ALA A 118 2.87 -47.88 10.76
N GLU A 119 2.95 -47.65 9.46
CA GLU A 119 2.99 -48.71 8.44
C GLU A 119 4.20 -49.63 8.65
N LYS A 120 5.40 -49.07 8.86
CA LYS A 120 6.60 -49.86 9.18
C LYS A 120 6.47 -50.68 10.45
N ALA A 121 5.73 -50.18 11.44
CA ALA A 121 5.48 -50.91 12.67
C ALA A 121 4.55 -52.10 12.45
N GLU A 122 3.54 -51.96 11.58
CA GLU A 122 2.62 -53.04 11.20
C GLU A 122 3.35 -54.12 10.39
N GLU A 123 4.19 -53.72 9.42
CA GLU A 123 4.96 -54.65 8.60
C GLU A 123 5.98 -55.46 9.41
N ASN A 124 6.71 -54.80 10.31
CA ASN A 124 7.84 -55.41 11.02
C ASN A 124 7.52 -55.83 12.45
N ASN A 125 6.28 -55.62 12.93
CA ASN A 125 5.87 -55.77 14.34
C ASN A 125 6.82 -55.03 15.31
N ASP A 126 7.32 -53.86 14.90
CA ASP A 126 8.34 -53.10 15.62
C ASP A 126 7.73 -52.03 16.52
N VAL A 127 7.71 -52.32 17.83
CA VAL A 127 7.23 -51.41 18.87
C VAL A 127 8.00 -50.09 18.91
N THR A 128 9.27 -50.05 18.49
CA THR A 128 10.05 -48.81 18.48
C THR A 128 9.55 -47.82 17.43
N SER A 129 9.06 -48.33 16.29
CA SER A 129 8.43 -47.53 15.24
C SER A 129 7.08 -46.95 15.69
N ILE A 130 6.30 -47.68 16.50
CA ILE A 130 5.08 -47.16 17.15
C ILE A 130 5.40 -45.97 18.06
N CYS A 131 6.45 -46.08 18.89
CA CYS A 131 6.87 -45.00 19.76
C CYS A 131 7.27 -43.73 18.97
N LYS A 132 7.96 -43.90 17.84
CA LYS A 132 8.34 -42.79 16.94
C LYS A 132 7.11 -42.15 16.29
N SER A 133 6.19 -42.95 15.75
CA SER A 133 4.92 -42.45 15.18
C SER A 133 4.15 -41.60 16.19
N ASN A 134 3.97 -42.11 17.41
CA ASN A 134 3.29 -41.39 18.48
C ASN A 134 4.00 -40.08 18.89
N SER A 135 5.34 -40.07 18.91
CA SER A 135 6.11 -38.86 19.21
C SER A 135 5.91 -37.78 18.15
N VAL A 136 6.00 -38.16 16.87
CA VAL A 136 5.82 -37.25 15.74
C VAL A 136 4.37 -36.75 15.67
N GLY A 137 3.38 -37.63 15.89
CA GLY A 137 1.97 -37.26 15.93
C GLY A 137 1.63 -36.25 17.04
N ARG A 138 2.23 -36.41 18.23
CA ARG A 138 2.09 -35.39 19.30
C ARG A 138 2.71 -34.05 18.89
N SER A 139 3.85 -34.07 18.21
CA SER A 139 4.49 -32.85 17.71
C SER A 139 3.62 -32.14 16.67
N ALA A 140 3.01 -32.90 15.74
CA ALA A 140 2.08 -32.35 14.75
C ALA A 140 0.87 -31.70 15.44
N LYS A 141 0.26 -32.37 16.41
CA LYS A 141 -0.89 -31.84 17.17
C LYS A 141 -0.56 -30.55 17.93
N ALA A 142 0.62 -30.47 18.55
CA ALA A 142 1.06 -29.23 19.21
C ALA A 142 1.23 -28.09 18.19
N LYS A 143 1.68 -28.37 16.97
CA LYS A 143 1.79 -27.35 15.91
C LYS A 143 0.43 -26.95 15.33
N GLU A 144 -0.57 -27.83 15.33
CA GLU A 144 -1.95 -27.49 14.96
C GLU A 144 -2.57 -26.47 15.92
N GLU A 145 -2.32 -26.59 17.23
CA GLU A 145 -2.76 -25.58 18.21
C GLU A 145 -2.16 -24.21 17.92
N ASN A 146 -0.85 -24.15 17.67
CA ASN A 146 -0.16 -22.91 17.25
C ASN A 146 -0.73 -22.33 15.93
N LEU A 147 -1.11 -23.19 14.99
CA LEU A 147 -1.73 -22.77 13.73
C LEU A 147 -3.11 -22.14 13.95
N LEU A 148 -3.86 -22.64 14.92
CA LEU A 148 -5.17 -22.11 15.30
C LEU A 148 -5.02 -20.72 15.95
N GLU A 149 -4.02 -20.54 16.82
CA GLU A 149 -3.67 -19.23 17.40
C GLU A 149 -3.31 -18.20 16.32
N ILE A 150 -2.46 -18.57 15.35
CA ILE A 150 -2.09 -17.69 14.23
C ILE A 150 -3.30 -17.36 13.37
N THR A 151 -4.22 -18.31 13.16
CA THR A 151 -5.44 -18.09 12.37
C THR A 151 -6.35 -17.07 13.06
N ASN A 152 -6.56 -17.21 14.38
CA ASN A 152 -7.33 -16.24 15.16
C ASN A 152 -6.68 -14.85 15.15
N ALA A 153 -5.35 -14.78 15.27
CA ALA A 153 -4.63 -13.52 15.20
C ALA A 153 -4.80 -12.81 13.83
N ILE A 154 -4.81 -13.56 12.73
CA ILE A 154 -5.09 -13.02 11.39
C ILE A 154 -6.52 -12.47 11.32
N GLU A 155 -7.52 -13.23 11.77
CA GLU A 155 -8.92 -12.78 11.75
C GLU A 155 -9.12 -11.50 12.57
N ASP A 156 -8.49 -11.40 13.73
CA ASP A 156 -8.60 -10.22 14.59
C ASP A 156 -7.92 -8.98 13.98
N LEU A 157 -6.81 -9.16 13.26
CA LEU A 157 -6.16 -8.08 12.52
C LEU A 157 -6.96 -7.67 11.28
N GLU A 158 -7.60 -8.62 10.57
CA GLU A 158 -8.47 -8.33 9.44
C GLU A 158 -9.72 -7.53 9.87
N LYS A 159 -10.33 -7.87 11.03
CA LYS A 159 -11.43 -7.11 11.62
C LYS A 159 -11.07 -5.67 12.01
N LYS A 160 -9.79 -5.38 12.29
CA LYS A 160 -9.33 -4.02 12.62
C LYS A 160 -9.12 -3.14 11.38
N ILE A 161 -9.03 -3.74 10.20
CA ILE A 161 -8.86 -3.02 8.93
C ILE A 161 -10.21 -2.74 8.24
N GLY A 162 -11.17 -3.65 8.37
CA GLY A 162 -12.55 -3.50 7.87
C GLY A 162 -13.35 -2.46 8.65
#